data_AF-A0A923MVN0-F1
#
_entry.id   AF-A0A923MVN0-F1
#
_cell.length_a   1.000
_cell.length_b   1.000
_cell.length_c   1.000
_cell.angle_alpha   90.00
_cell.angle_beta   90.00
_cell.angle_gamma   90.00
#
_symmetry.space_group_name_H-M   'P 1'
#
loop_
_entity.id
_entity.type
_entity.pdbx_description
1 polymer ?
#
loop_
_entity_poly.entity_id
_entity_poly.type
_entity_poly.pdbx_seq_one_letter_code
_entity_poly.pdbx_strand_id
1 'polypeptide(L)' 'MAKKFPIHPAHPERTCWGCDRYCAADQMICGNGTERTQHPIETFGEGWEREGLDPLRPADPAVTTP' A
#
# COMPACT_ATOMS: atom_id res chain seq x y z
N MET A 1 12.48 1.85 -13.08
CA MET A 1 11.87 3.17 -12.84
C MET A 1 10.55 2.88 -12.14
N ALA A 2 10.47 3.06 -10.83
CA ALA A 2 9.27 2.70 -10.08
C ALA A 2 8.07 3.44 -10.67
N LYS A 3 7.04 2.72 -11.09
CA LYS A 3 5.82 3.32 -11.65
C LYS A 3 5.24 4.30 -10.62
N LYS A 4 4.68 5.43 -11.06
CA LYS A 4 3.95 6.34 -10.15
C LYS A 4 2.75 5.57 -9.60
N PHE A 5 2.85 5.14 -8.34
CA PHE A 5 1.77 4.47 -7.66
C PHE A 5 0.69 5.51 -7.31
N PRO A 6 -0.58 5.24 -7.65
CA PRO A 6 -1.68 6.09 -7.24
C PRO A 6 -1.84 6.00 -5.71
N ILE A 7 -2.08 7.14 -5.06
CA ILE A 7 -2.27 7.21 -3.61
C ILE A 7 -3.64 6.60 -3.20
N HIS A 8 -4.65 6.78 -4.05
CA HIS A 8 -5.99 6.21 -3.90
C HIS A 8 -6.36 5.43 -5.17
N PRO A 9 -5.87 4.18 -5.34
CA PRO A 9 -6.35 3.33 -6.41
C PRO A 9 -7.83 2.97 -6.20
N ALA A 10 -8.60 2.89 -7.28
CA ALA A 10 -10.01 2.49 -7.21
C ALA A 10 -10.20 1.01 -6.81
N HIS A 11 -9.19 0.17 -7.06
CA HIS A 11 -9.18 -1.28 -6.77
C HIS A 11 -7.82 -1.72 -6.19
N PRO A 12 -7.47 -1.31 -4.96
CA PRO A 12 -6.20 -1.66 -4.34
C PRO A 12 -5.97 -3.18 -4.25
N GLU A 13 -7.05 -3.95 -4.06
CA GLU A 13 -7.02 -5.41 -3.90
C GLU A 13 -6.55 -6.16 -5.14
N ARG A 14 -6.54 -5.51 -6.31
CA ARG A 14 -6.22 -6.12 -7.61
C ARG A 14 -4.74 -6.02 -8.00
N THR A 15 -3.93 -5.27 -7.25
CA THR A 15 -2.53 -4.99 -7.63
C THR A 15 -1.57 -5.29 -6.47
N CYS A 16 -0.45 -5.96 -6.77
CA CYS A 16 0.64 -6.10 -5.80
C CYS A 16 1.34 -4.75 -5.59
N TRP A 17 1.36 -4.27 -4.35
CA TRP A 17 2.06 -3.04 -3.96
C TRP A 17 3.56 -3.14 -4.25
N GLY A 18 4.09 -2.18 -5.01
CA GLY A 18 5.51 -2.16 -5.39
C GLY A 18 5.90 -3.06 -6.56
N CYS A 19 4.96 -3.75 -7.21
CA CYS A 19 5.27 -4.59 -8.39
C CYS A 19 5.02 -3.85 -9.71
N ASP A 20 6.05 -3.72 -10.55
CA ASP A 20 5.93 -3.10 -11.88
C ASP A 20 5.24 -4.01 -12.92
N ARG A 21 5.09 -5.32 -12.63
CA ARG A 21 4.72 -6.34 -13.63
C ARG A 21 3.24 -6.70 -13.66
N TYR A 22 2.42 -6.26 -12.70
CA TYR A 22 1.00 -6.63 -12.60
C TYR A 22 0.77 -8.13 -12.83
N CYS A 23 1.47 -8.95 -12.05
CA CYS A 23 1.38 -10.39 -12.13
C CYS A 23 -0.08 -10.87 -11.99
N ALA A 24 -0.43 -11.93 -12.73
CA ALA A 24 -1.66 -12.67 -12.47
C ALA A 24 -1.66 -13.24 -11.04
N ALA A 25 -2.84 -13.49 -10.48
CA ALA A 25 -3.01 -13.93 -9.10
C ALA A 25 -2.24 -15.23 -8.77
N ASP A 26 -2.02 -16.09 -9.75
CA ASP A 26 -1.32 -17.38 -9.66
C ASP A 26 0.15 -17.32 -10.11
N GLN A 27 0.64 -16.15 -10.54
CA GLN A 27 2.00 -15.98 -11.10
C GLN A 27 2.73 -14.77 -10.48
N MET A 28 2.54 -14.57 -9.17
CA MET A 28 3.13 -13.44 -8.44
C MET A 28 4.63 -13.60 -8.23
N ILE A 29 5.38 -12.61 -8.72
CA ILE A 29 6.85 -12.57 -8.58
C ILE A 29 7.26 -11.81 -7.31
N CYS A 30 6.50 -10.77 -6.91
CA CYS A 30 6.80 -9.93 -5.74
C CYS A 30 6.61 -10.65 -4.40
N GLY A 31 5.73 -11.65 -4.34
CA GLY A 31 5.44 -12.40 -3.12
C GLY A 31 6.45 -13.50 -2.78
N ASN A 32 7.50 -13.75 -3.58
CA ASN A 32 8.33 -14.96 -3.41
C ASN A 32 7.50 -16.27 -3.34
N GLY A 33 6.41 -16.34 -4.09
CA GLY A 33 5.45 -17.47 -4.00
C GLY A 33 4.45 -17.38 -2.84
N THR A 34 4.39 -16.25 -2.12
CA THR A 34 3.40 -15.95 -1.10
C THR A 34 2.32 -14.99 -1.62
N GLU A 35 1.48 -14.48 -0.72
CA GLU A 35 0.40 -13.56 -1.04
C GLU A 35 0.87 -12.21 -1.61
N ARG A 36 -0.06 -11.48 -2.25
CA ARG A 36 0.20 -10.14 -2.77
C ARG A 36 0.65 -9.21 -1.64
N THR A 37 1.55 -8.28 -1.94
CA THR A 37 1.72 -7.12 -1.08
C THR A 37 0.49 -6.23 -1.20
N GLN A 38 -0.23 -6.03 -0.09
CA GLN A 38 -1.44 -5.19 -0.04
C GLN A 38 -1.07 -3.71 -0.16
N HIS A 39 -1.96 -2.92 -0.76
CA HIS A 39 -1.83 -1.47 -0.76
C HIS A 39 -1.99 -0.95 0.68
N PRO A 40 -1.20 0.03 1.14
CA PRO A 40 -1.30 0.54 2.51
C PRO A 40 -2.70 1.06 2.90
N ILE A 41 -3.46 1.62 1.94
CA ILE A 41 -4.88 1.99 2.13
C ILE A 41 -5.77 0.80 2.57
N GLU A 42 -5.43 -0.45 2.22
CA GLU A 42 -6.20 -1.64 2.61
C GLU A 42 -6.02 -1.96 4.09
N THR A 43 -4.84 -1.68 4.65
CA THR A 43 -4.50 -2.00 6.05
C THR A 43 -4.64 -0.80 6.98
N PHE A 44 -4.33 0.41 6.49
CA PHE A 44 -4.30 1.65 7.29
C PHE A 44 -5.44 2.61 6.96
N GLY A 45 -6.17 2.39 5.86
CA GLY A 45 -7.28 3.25 5.45
C GLY A 45 -6.87 4.54 4.73
N GLU A 46 -7.85 5.42 4.52
CA GLU A 46 -7.67 6.77 3.97
C GLU A 46 -6.66 7.57 4.80
N GLY A 47 -5.78 8.33 4.15
CA GLY A 47 -4.77 9.15 4.82
C GLY A 47 -3.48 8.41 5.20
N TRP A 48 -3.33 7.12 4.84
CA TRP A 48 -2.10 6.34 5.03
C TRP A 48 -0.84 7.04 4.48
N GLU A 49 -0.97 7.89 3.47
CA GLU A 49 0.17 8.60 2.88
C GLU A 49 0.69 9.73 3.79
N ARG A 50 -0.14 10.16 4.74
CA ARG A 50 0.18 11.19 5.74
C ARG A 50 0.70 10.56 7.03
N GLU A 51 0.31 9.32 7.30
CA GLU A 51 0.62 8.60 8.52
C GLU A 51 1.68 7.49 8.26
N GLY A 52 2.82 7.52 8.95
CA GLY A 52 3.74 6.37 9.00
C GLY A 52 4.85 6.28 7.94
N LEU A 53 4.94 7.20 6.97
CA LEU A 53 6.09 7.27 6.04
C LEU A 53 7.27 8.12 6.56
N ASP A 54 7.02 8.92 7.59
CA ASP A 54 8.00 9.83 8.19
C ASP A 54 8.37 9.34 9.59
N PRO A 55 9.50 8.62 9.77
CA PRO A 55 9.90 8.07 11.06
C PRO A 55 10.23 9.15 12.11
N LEU A 56 10.26 10.43 11.70
CA LEU A 56 10.53 11.57 12.58
C LEU A 56 9.29 12.44 12.81
N ARG A 57 8.15 12.16 12.16
CA ARG A 57 6.92 12.93 12.40
C ARG A 57 6.31 12.49 13.73
N PRO A 58 6.13 13.41 14.70
CA PRO A 58 5.35 13.10 15.88
C PRO A 58 3.93 12.74 15.44
N ALA A 59 3.40 11.63 15.97
CA ALA A 59 2.01 11.23 15.71
C ALA A 59 1.06 12.38 16.07
N ASP A 60 0.16 12.73 15.16
CA ASP A 60 -0.82 13.78 15.42
C ASP A 60 -1.85 13.26 16.45
N PRO A 61 -1.97 13.89 17.63
CA PRO A 61 -2.87 13.41 18.69
C PRO A 61 -4.36 13.52 18.32
N ALA A 62 -4.68 14.11 17.16
CA ALA A 62 -6.05 14.27 16.66
C ALA A 62 -6.57 13.04 15.90
N VAL A 63 -5.71 12.08 15.49
CA VAL A 63 -6.10 10.87 14.74
C VAL A 63 -6.45 9.70 15.69
N THR A 64 -6.70 10.00 16.97
CA THR A 64 -7.32 9.06 17.89
C THR A 64 -8.80 9.39 18.02
N THR A 65 -9.68 8.77 17.23
CA THR A 65 -11.14 8.79 17.49
C THR A 65 -11.77 7.55 16.85
N PRO A 66 -12.67 6.84 17.57
CA PRO A 66 -12.41 5.65 18.41
C PRO A 66 -12.40 4.30 17.67
#